data_AF-A0A1I2RII3-F1
#
_entry.id   AF-A0A1I2RII3-F1
#
_cell.length_a   1.000
_cell.length_b   1.000
_cell.length_c   1.000
_cell.angle_alpha   90.00
_cell.angle_beta   90.00
_cell.angle_gamma   90.00
#
_symmetry.space_group_name_H-M   'P 1'
#
loop_
_entity.id
_entity.type
_entity.pdbx_description
1 polymer ?
#
loop_
_entity_poly.entity_id
_entity_poly.type
_entity_poly.pdbx_seq_one_letter_code
_entity_poly.pdbx_strand_id
1 'polypeptide(L)'
;MIEEWSPIDNTPSNREVLCHNDFAVYNIIFNHEQPVGIIDFDVAAPGPRLWDIAYTLYTCVPLSRFYHTEAGEAVFYTHSHDAERIQARVKLFFDSYGMEGIEKGYLEMVLLRLDGLCKYMKRMANEGNSAFQKMIDEGHLDHYEKDIEFIREHGREWI
;
A
#
# COMPACT_ATOMS: atom_id res chain seq x y z
N MET A 1 14.58 25.10 11.07
CA MET A 1 13.60 25.24 9.98
C MET A 1 13.10 23.83 9.70
N ILE A 2 11.88 23.49 10.12
CA ILE A 2 11.23 22.19 9.87
C ILE A 2 10.14 22.42 8.82
N GLU A 3 10.52 23.08 7.74
CA GLU A 3 9.69 23.23 6.54
C GLU A 3 10.23 22.24 5.51
N GLU A 4 9.33 21.71 4.68
CA GLU A 4 9.57 20.77 3.56
C GLU A 4 9.37 19.25 3.78
N TRP A 5 8.64 18.82 4.82
CA TRP A 5 8.01 17.50 4.75
C TRP A 5 6.59 17.66 4.20
N SER A 6 6.34 17.21 2.98
CA SER A 6 5.01 17.19 2.37
C SER A 6 4.46 15.76 2.39
N PRO A 7 3.57 15.42 3.33
CA PRO A 7 2.94 14.10 3.35
C PRO A 7 2.16 13.84 2.05
N ILE A 8 1.97 12.57 1.73
CA ILE A 8 1.05 12.18 0.66
C ILE A 8 -0.36 12.69 0.98
N ASP A 9 -1.12 13.03 -0.05
CA ASP A 9 -2.52 13.42 0.05
C ASP A 9 -3.32 12.45 0.95
N ASN A 10 -4.24 13.01 1.75
CA ASN A 10 -5.02 12.31 2.79
C ASN A 10 -4.25 11.71 3.98
N THR A 11 -2.92 11.84 4.08
CA THR A 11 -2.20 11.38 5.28
C THR A 11 -2.81 12.01 6.54
N PRO A 12 -3.26 11.22 7.54
CA PRO A 12 -3.80 11.76 8.77
C PRO A 12 -2.79 12.64 9.52
N SER A 13 -3.29 13.62 10.29
CA SER A 13 -2.44 14.64 10.91
C SER A 13 -1.64 14.17 12.14
N ASN A 14 -1.98 13.01 12.71
CA ASN A 14 -1.19 12.42 13.80
C ASN A 14 0.17 11.97 13.26
N ARG A 15 1.24 12.42 13.92
CA ARG A 15 2.63 12.13 13.55
C ARG A 15 3.27 11.29 14.63
N GLU A 16 3.35 9.99 14.39
CA GLU A 16 3.87 9.00 15.34
C GLU A 16 5.26 8.52 14.97
N VAL A 17 5.53 8.46 13.66
CA VAL A 17 6.77 7.97 13.08
C VAL A 17 7.15 8.75 11.83
N LEU A 18 8.38 8.54 11.38
CA LEU A 18 8.75 8.82 10.00
C LEU A 18 8.26 7.67 9.12
N CYS A 19 7.24 7.93 8.31
CA CYS A 19 6.76 7.01 7.29
C CYS A 19 7.67 7.09 6.07
N HIS A 20 7.96 5.95 5.45
CA HIS A 20 8.55 5.83 4.13
C HIS A 20 7.58 6.28 3.03
N ASN A 21 6.27 6.16 3.26
CA ASN A 21 5.18 6.48 2.33
C ASN A 21 5.12 5.63 1.05
N ASP A 22 6.20 4.99 0.65
CA ASP A 22 6.28 3.99 -0.44
C ASP A 22 6.88 2.66 0.04
N PHE A 23 6.52 2.21 1.25
CA PHE A 23 7.02 0.95 1.82
C PHE A 23 6.29 -0.24 1.16
N ALA A 24 6.67 -0.54 -0.08
CA ALA A 24 6.10 -1.59 -0.89
C ALA A 24 7.09 -2.74 -1.14
N VAL A 25 6.57 -3.92 -1.52
CA VAL A 25 7.39 -5.12 -1.77
C VAL A 25 8.53 -4.89 -2.78
N TYR A 26 8.33 -4.02 -3.78
CA TYR A 26 9.34 -3.69 -4.79
C TYR A 26 10.48 -2.80 -4.26
N ASN A 27 10.30 -2.16 -3.09
CA ASN A 27 11.31 -1.34 -2.41
C ASN A 27 12.05 -2.11 -1.29
N ILE A 28 11.73 -3.39 -1.10
CA ILE A 28 12.41 -4.26 -0.12
C ILE A 28 13.45 -5.11 -0.86
N ILE A 29 14.69 -5.05 -0.39
CA ILE A 29 15.79 -5.86 -0.94
C ILE A 29 15.88 -7.16 -0.17
N PHE A 30 15.76 -8.28 -0.88
CA PHE A 30 15.85 -9.63 -0.32
C PHE A 30 17.18 -10.30 -0.64
N ASN A 31 17.72 -11.03 0.33
CA ASN A 31 18.86 -11.92 0.18
C ASN A 31 18.50 -13.26 0.83
N HIS A 32 18.44 -14.35 0.04
CA HIS A 32 17.99 -15.66 0.51
C HIS A 32 16.65 -15.58 1.28
N GLU A 33 15.64 -14.95 0.67
CA GLU A 33 14.29 -14.73 1.23
C GLU A 33 14.23 -13.89 2.51
N GLN A 34 15.35 -13.29 2.94
CA GLN A 34 15.40 -12.40 4.10
C GLN A 34 15.52 -10.94 3.66
N PRO A 35 14.72 -10.01 4.24
CA PRO A 35 14.87 -8.58 3.96
C PRO A 35 16.20 -8.07 4.53
N VAL A 36 17.03 -7.47 3.69
CA VAL A 36 18.35 -6.93 4.07
C VAL A 36 18.50 -5.43 3.84
N GLY A 37 17.51 -4.80 3.21
CA GLY A 37 17.53 -3.36 2.96
C GLY A 37 16.18 -2.85 2.46
N ILE A 38 16.02 -1.53 2.57
CA ILE A 38 14.89 -0.76 2.06
C ILE A 38 15.49 0.39 1.25
N ILE A 39 14.86 0.73 0.13
CA ILE A 39 15.28 1.81 -0.78
C ILE A 39 14.12 2.75 -1.10
N ASP A 40 14.43 3.89 -1.72
CA ASP A 40 13.45 4.87 -2.22
C ASP A 40 12.71 5.69 -1.13
N PHE A 41 13.49 6.44 -0.34
CA PHE A 41 12.98 7.29 0.75
C PHE A 41 12.57 8.70 0.27
N ASP A 42 12.44 8.94 -1.03
CA ASP A 42 12.25 10.29 -1.61
C ASP A 42 10.93 10.95 -1.16
N VAL A 43 9.93 10.13 -0.80
CA VAL A 43 8.62 10.59 -0.33
C VAL A 43 8.42 10.40 1.18
N ALA A 44 9.47 10.07 1.94
CA ALA A 44 9.35 9.88 3.37
C ALA A 44 8.77 11.13 4.04
N ALA A 45 7.90 10.98 5.04
CA ALA A 45 7.33 12.09 5.81
C ALA A 45 6.77 11.64 7.16
N PRO A 46 6.70 12.53 8.18
CA PRO A 46 6.04 12.20 9.43
C PRO A 46 4.56 11.86 9.24
N GLY A 47 4.11 10.76 9.84
CA GLY A 47 2.73 10.30 9.72
C GLY A 47 2.34 9.25 10.77
N PRO A 48 1.09 8.74 10.67
CA PRO A 48 0.62 7.65 11.51
C PRO A 48 1.37 6.37 11.17
N ARG A 49 1.68 5.53 12.15
CA ARG A 49 2.35 4.26 11.85
C ARG A 49 1.50 3.36 10.96
N LEU A 50 0.20 3.31 11.22
CA LEU A 50 -0.73 2.47 10.45
C LEU A 50 -0.82 2.90 8.97
N TRP A 51 -0.48 4.15 8.63
CA TRP A 51 -0.47 4.65 7.26
C TRP A 51 0.48 3.86 6.36
N ASP A 52 1.71 3.65 6.83
CA ASP A 52 2.72 2.86 6.13
C ASP A 52 2.43 1.36 6.22
N ILE A 53 2.07 0.88 7.41
CA ILE A 53 1.72 -0.53 7.62
C ILE A 53 0.60 -0.96 6.66
N ALA A 54 -0.41 -0.11 6.45
CA ALA A 54 -1.51 -0.39 5.53
C ALA A 54 -1.02 -0.53 4.08
N TYR A 55 -0.12 0.35 3.62
CA TYR A 55 0.41 0.26 2.26
C TYR A 55 1.34 -0.96 2.08
N THR A 56 2.15 -1.26 3.09
CA THR A 56 2.98 -2.48 3.11
C THR A 56 2.12 -3.74 3.09
N LEU A 57 1.04 -3.78 3.88
CA LEU A 57 0.10 -4.90 3.86
C LEU A 57 -0.53 -5.07 2.48
N TYR A 58 -1.04 -3.98 1.89
CA TYR A 58 -1.65 -3.96 0.56
C TYR A 58 -0.73 -4.58 -0.50
N THR A 59 0.57 -4.28 -0.47
CA THR A 59 1.54 -4.76 -1.47
C THR A 59 2.14 -6.13 -1.16
N CYS A 60 2.41 -6.46 0.11
CA CYS A 60 3.02 -7.75 0.49
C CYS A 60 2.01 -8.90 0.56
N VAL A 61 0.73 -8.63 0.85
CA VAL A 61 -0.35 -9.64 0.92
C VAL A 61 -1.17 -9.73 -0.38
N PRO A 62 -0.78 -8.99 -1.41
CA PRO A 62 -1.66 -8.40 -2.45
C PRO A 62 -3.15 -8.31 -2.11
N LEU A 63 -3.57 -7.20 -1.50
CA LEU A 63 -5.00 -6.88 -1.35
C LEU A 63 -5.55 -6.30 -2.66
N SER A 64 -5.60 -7.11 -3.70
CA SER A 64 -5.86 -6.67 -5.08
C SER A 64 -6.66 -7.71 -5.89
N ARG A 65 -7.20 -7.28 -7.03
CA ARG A 65 -7.92 -8.16 -7.99
C ARG A 65 -7.03 -9.24 -8.59
N PHE A 66 -5.72 -9.06 -8.57
CA PHE A 66 -4.73 -10.02 -9.05
C PHE A 66 -3.37 -9.75 -8.43
N TYR A 67 -2.47 -10.72 -8.53
CA TYR A 67 -1.04 -10.56 -8.24
C TYR A 67 -0.21 -11.21 -9.35
N HIS A 68 1.07 -10.86 -9.44
CA HIS A 68 1.98 -11.46 -10.40
C HIS A 68 2.82 -12.57 -9.75
N THR A 69 3.02 -13.68 -10.44
CA THR A 69 4.00 -14.71 -10.07
C THR A 69 5.42 -14.20 -10.29
N GLU A 70 6.43 -14.96 -9.83
CA GLU A 70 7.85 -14.65 -10.13
C GLU A 70 8.15 -14.63 -11.63
N ALA A 71 7.38 -15.38 -12.44
CA ALA A 71 7.47 -15.37 -13.90
C ALA A 71 6.76 -14.15 -14.54
N GLY A 72 6.12 -13.30 -13.74
CA GLY A 72 5.37 -12.13 -14.20
C GLY A 72 3.95 -12.44 -14.67
N GLU A 73 3.44 -13.65 -14.42
CA GLU A 73 2.10 -14.05 -14.85
C GLU A 73 1.03 -13.54 -13.88
N ALA A 74 -0.04 -12.94 -14.40
CA ALA A 74 -1.15 -12.46 -13.58
C ALA A 74 -2.03 -13.62 -13.09
N VAL A 75 -2.20 -13.72 -11.78
CA VAL A 75 -3.11 -14.64 -11.11
C VAL A 75 -4.27 -13.83 -10.54
N PHE A 76 -5.46 -14.04 -11.08
CA PHE A 76 -6.67 -13.30 -10.70
C PHE A 76 -7.33 -13.90 -9.46
N TYR A 77 -7.84 -13.00 -8.61
CA TYR A 77 -8.54 -13.36 -7.38
C TYR A 77 -9.71 -14.31 -7.67
N THR A 78 -9.75 -15.40 -6.92
CA THR A 78 -10.87 -16.33 -6.88
C THR A 78 -11.30 -16.54 -5.44
N HIS A 79 -12.51 -16.06 -5.10
CA HIS A 79 -13.04 -16.08 -3.72
C HIS A 79 -12.85 -17.42 -3.00
N SER A 80 -13.17 -18.55 -3.64
CA SER A 80 -13.09 -19.89 -3.01
C SER A 80 -11.68 -20.34 -2.62
N HIS A 81 -10.64 -19.70 -3.15
CA HIS A 81 -9.24 -20.04 -2.88
C HIS A 81 -8.50 -18.95 -2.12
N ASP A 82 -8.86 -17.69 -2.36
CA ASP A 82 -8.05 -16.56 -1.92
C ASP A 82 -8.54 -15.89 -0.64
N ALA A 83 -9.85 -15.90 -0.34
CA ALA A 83 -10.38 -15.19 0.83
C ALA A 83 -9.73 -15.66 2.15
N GLU A 84 -9.78 -16.97 2.43
CA GLU A 84 -9.15 -17.56 3.63
C GLU A 84 -7.63 -17.39 3.64
N ARG A 85 -6.99 -17.51 2.47
CA ARG A 85 -5.53 -17.34 2.33
C ARG A 85 -5.10 -15.91 2.64
N ILE A 86 -5.84 -14.91 2.16
CA ILE A 86 -5.58 -13.50 2.41
C ILE A 86 -5.82 -13.20 3.90
N GLN A 87 -6.95 -13.65 4.47
CA GLN A 87 -7.23 -13.48 5.90
C GLN A 87 -6.10 -14.05 6.78
N ALA A 88 -5.62 -15.26 6.49
CA ALA A 88 -4.52 -15.88 7.22
C ALA A 88 -3.21 -15.08 7.09
N ARG A 89 -2.92 -14.51 5.91
CA ARG A 89 -1.74 -13.66 5.69
C ARG A 89 -1.84 -12.31 6.37
N VAL A 90 -3.01 -11.67 6.35
CA VAL A 90 -3.28 -10.42 7.10
C VAL A 90 -3.03 -10.66 8.59
N LYS A 91 -3.58 -11.75 9.14
CA LYS A 91 -3.36 -12.13 10.53
C LYS A 91 -1.88 -12.32 10.84
N LEU A 92 -1.17 -13.11 10.05
CA LEU A 92 0.26 -13.35 10.23
C LEU A 92 1.08 -12.05 10.16
N PHE A 93 0.72 -11.15 9.25
CA PHE A 93 1.38 -9.86 9.08
C PHE A 93 1.26 -9.01 10.35
N PHE A 94 0.05 -8.84 10.89
CA PHE A 94 -0.16 -8.09 12.13
C PHE A 94 0.42 -8.77 13.37
N ASP A 95 0.30 -10.10 13.48
CA ASP A 95 0.92 -10.87 14.56
C ASP A 95 2.44 -10.63 14.60
N SER A 96 3.09 -10.46 13.44
CA SER A 96 4.52 -10.16 13.32
C SER A 96 4.91 -8.75 13.78
N TYR A 97 3.98 -7.78 13.77
CA TYR A 97 4.20 -6.45 14.34
C TYR A 97 4.18 -6.47 15.87
N GLY A 98 3.56 -7.48 16.50
CA GLY A 98 3.59 -7.68 17.95
C GLY A 98 2.96 -6.55 18.77
N MET A 99 2.05 -5.77 18.19
CA MET A 99 1.35 -4.67 18.86
C MET A 99 -0.13 -4.95 18.93
N GLU A 100 -0.68 -4.99 20.14
CA GLU A 100 -2.12 -5.25 20.34
C GLU A 100 -2.97 -4.13 19.73
N GLY A 101 -3.93 -4.50 18.87
CA GLY A 101 -4.93 -3.58 18.33
C GLY A 101 -4.44 -2.71 17.17
N ILE A 102 -3.23 -2.93 16.65
CA ILE A 102 -2.74 -2.20 15.46
C ILE A 102 -3.55 -2.54 14.19
N GLU A 103 -4.12 -3.74 14.16
CA GLU A 103 -5.00 -4.21 13.08
C GLU A 103 -6.35 -3.46 13.06
N LYS A 104 -6.72 -2.77 14.15
CA LYS A 104 -8.03 -2.10 14.21
C LYS A 104 -8.11 -0.98 13.18
N GLY A 105 -9.08 -1.09 12.28
CA GLY A 105 -9.33 -0.10 11.24
C GLY A 105 -8.35 -0.16 10.05
N TYR A 106 -7.62 -1.28 9.89
CA TYR A 106 -6.61 -1.37 8.83
C TYR A 106 -7.20 -1.25 7.42
N LEU A 107 -8.38 -1.82 7.16
CA LEU A 107 -9.02 -1.75 5.84
C LEU A 107 -9.40 -0.32 5.49
N GLU A 108 -9.96 0.41 6.46
CA GLU A 108 -10.27 1.82 6.31
C GLU A 108 -9.01 2.63 6.02
N MET A 109 -7.89 2.29 6.68
CA MET A 109 -6.59 2.92 6.41
C MET A 109 -6.07 2.56 5.02
N VAL A 110 -6.17 1.31 4.56
CA VAL A 110 -5.79 0.89 3.20
C VAL A 110 -6.59 1.69 2.17
N LEU A 111 -7.90 1.78 2.32
CA LEU A 111 -8.77 2.53 1.41
C LEU A 111 -8.42 4.03 1.39
N LEU A 112 -8.19 4.64 2.56
CA LEU A 112 -7.77 6.03 2.66
C LEU A 112 -6.41 6.28 2.01
N ARG A 113 -5.48 5.34 2.21
CA ARG A 113 -4.13 5.38 1.67
C ARG A 113 -4.11 5.28 0.15
N LEU A 114 -4.89 4.38 -0.43
CA LEU A 114 -5.03 4.23 -1.88
C LEU A 114 -5.73 5.44 -2.50
N ASP A 115 -6.78 5.98 -1.87
CA ASP A 115 -7.39 7.25 -2.33
C ASP A 115 -6.38 8.40 -2.33
N GLY A 116 -5.54 8.46 -1.28
CA GLY A 116 -4.43 9.40 -1.18
C GLY A 116 -3.41 9.24 -2.31
N LEU A 117 -3.07 7.99 -2.66
CA LEU A 117 -2.18 7.69 -3.77
C LEU A 117 -2.77 8.15 -5.11
N CYS A 118 -4.04 7.85 -5.36
CA CYS A 118 -4.73 8.30 -6.58
C CYS A 118 -4.74 9.83 -6.70
N LYS A 119 -5.03 10.56 -5.60
CA LYS A 119 -4.97 12.03 -5.57
C LYS A 119 -3.56 12.55 -5.81
N TYR A 120 -2.58 11.96 -5.17
CA TYR A 120 -1.17 12.31 -5.33
C TYR A 120 -0.73 12.16 -6.79
N MET A 121 -1.02 11.02 -7.43
CA MET A 121 -0.70 10.79 -8.85
C MET A 121 -1.35 11.81 -9.77
N LYS A 122 -2.66 12.07 -9.58
CA LYS A 122 -3.40 13.08 -10.36
C LYS A 122 -2.81 14.48 -10.17
N ARG A 123 -2.48 14.86 -8.94
CA ARG A 123 -1.91 16.17 -8.61
C ARG A 123 -0.53 16.34 -9.25
N MET A 124 0.37 15.38 -9.08
CA MET A 124 1.72 15.44 -9.66
C MET A 124 1.69 15.50 -11.19
N ALA A 125 0.79 14.75 -11.84
CA ALA A 125 0.61 14.84 -13.29
C ALA A 125 0.09 16.23 -13.72
N ASN A 126 -0.93 16.77 -13.02
CA ASN A 126 -1.47 18.11 -13.29
C ASN A 126 -0.45 19.24 -13.04
N GLU A 127 0.49 19.05 -12.12
CA GLU A 127 1.62 19.94 -11.86
C GLU A 127 2.75 19.81 -12.92
N GLY A 128 2.58 18.93 -13.92
CA GLY A 128 3.48 18.79 -15.06
C GLY A 128 4.58 17.73 -14.88
N ASN A 129 4.49 16.86 -13.86
CA ASN A 129 5.46 15.78 -13.69
C ASN A 129 5.21 14.66 -14.72
N SER A 130 6.12 14.57 -15.70
CA SER A 130 6.02 13.60 -16.80
C SER A 130 6.09 12.13 -16.35
N ALA A 131 6.74 11.83 -15.23
CA ALA A 131 6.79 10.46 -14.71
C ALA A 131 5.41 10.01 -14.23
N PHE A 132 4.69 10.86 -13.50
CA PHE A 132 3.33 10.56 -13.04
C PHE A 132 2.33 10.52 -14.20
N GLN A 133 2.48 11.39 -15.21
CA GLN A 133 1.68 11.29 -16.43
C GLN A 133 1.88 9.93 -17.11
N LYS A 134 3.13 9.50 -17.25
CA LYS A 134 3.45 8.19 -17.83
C LYS A 134 2.84 7.03 -17.04
N MET A 135 2.93 7.05 -15.70
CA MET A 135 2.29 6.03 -14.85
C MET A 135 0.76 5.99 -15.04
N ILE A 136 0.12 7.15 -15.22
CA ILE A 136 -1.32 7.21 -15.52
C ILE A 136 -1.60 6.59 -16.89
N ASP A 137 -0.82 6.94 -17.91
CA ASP A 137 -0.97 6.42 -19.27
C ASP A 137 -0.74 4.89 -19.33
N GLU A 138 0.15 4.36 -18.47
CA GLU A 138 0.43 2.92 -18.29
C GLU A 138 -0.63 2.20 -17.42
N GLY A 139 -1.63 2.92 -16.90
CA GLY A 139 -2.78 2.33 -16.20
C GLY A 139 -2.60 2.13 -14.70
N HIS A 140 -1.55 2.69 -14.07
CA HIS A 140 -1.32 2.54 -12.63
C HIS A 140 -2.45 3.18 -11.80
N LEU A 141 -2.96 4.35 -12.23
CA LEU A 141 -4.07 5.01 -11.56
C LEU A 141 -5.35 4.16 -11.63
N ASP A 142 -5.69 3.64 -12.81
CA ASP A 142 -6.85 2.76 -13.02
C ASP A 142 -6.72 1.48 -12.18
N HIS A 143 -5.51 0.93 -12.04
CA HIS A 143 -5.24 -0.21 -11.17
C HIS A 143 -5.64 0.08 -9.71
N TYR A 144 -5.16 1.18 -9.14
CA TYR A 144 -5.47 1.56 -7.76
C TYR A 144 -6.95 1.90 -7.55
N GLU A 145 -7.58 2.61 -8.49
CA GLU A 145 -9.01 2.97 -8.40
C GLU A 145 -9.91 1.73 -8.37
N LYS A 146 -9.63 0.76 -9.25
CA LYS A 146 -10.36 -0.51 -9.24
C LYS A 146 -10.00 -1.37 -8.01
N ASP A 147 -8.81 -1.22 -7.42
CA ASP A 147 -8.42 -1.97 -6.22
C ASP A 147 -9.18 -1.43 -5.01
N ILE A 148 -9.39 -0.12 -4.94
CA ILE A 148 -10.29 0.50 -3.95
C ILE A 148 -11.70 -0.09 -4.06
N GLU A 149 -12.24 -0.25 -5.28
CA GLU A 149 -13.55 -0.88 -5.49
C GLU A 149 -13.57 -2.34 -5.02
N PHE A 150 -12.56 -3.12 -5.44
CA PHE A 150 -12.41 -4.52 -5.06
C PHE A 150 -12.32 -4.72 -3.54
N ILE A 151 -11.50 -3.91 -2.86
CA ILE A 151 -11.34 -3.98 -1.40
C ILE A 151 -12.64 -3.56 -0.68
N ARG A 152 -13.42 -2.62 -1.23
CA ARG A 152 -14.73 -2.28 -0.67
C ARG A 152 -15.73 -3.43 -0.77
N GLU A 153 -15.67 -4.19 -1.86
CA GLU A 153 -16.56 -5.32 -2.11
C GLU A 153 -16.17 -6.55 -1.26
N HIS A 154 -14.89 -6.91 -1.23
CA HIS A 154 -14.41 -8.16 -0.64
C HIS A 154 -13.65 -8.02 0.68
N GLY A 155 -13.15 -6.83 1.02
CA GLY A 155 -12.20 -6.66 2.11
C GLY A 155 -12.72 -7.09 3.48
N ARG A 156 -14.05 -7.05 3.69
CA ARG A 156 -14.69 -7.53 4.93
C ARG A 156 -14.50 -9.03 5.17
N GLU A 157 -14.24 -9.81 4.13
CA GLU A 157 -13.96 -11.25 4.22
C GLU A 157 -12.57 -11.53 4.83
N TRP A 158 -11.68 -10.52 4.90
CA TRP A 158 -10.31 -10.66 5.39
C TRP A 158 -10.10 -10.14 6.82
N ILE A 159 -11.17 -9.74 7.50
CA ILE A 159 -11.15 -9.29 8.90
C ILE A 159 -11.15 -10.50 9.84
#